data_AF-A0A4Z1SR97-F1
#
_entry.id   AF-A0A4Z1SR97-F1
#
_cell.length_a   1.000
_cell.length_b   1.000
_cell.length_c   1.000
_cell.angle_alpha   90.00
_cell.angle_beta   90.00
_cell.angle_gamma   90.00
#
_symmetry.space_group_name_H-M   'P 1'
#
loop_
_entity.id
_entity.type
_entity.pdbx_description
1 polymer ?
#
loop_
_entity_poly.entity_id
_entity_poly.type
_entity_poly.pdbx_seq_one_letter_code
_entity_poly.pdbx_strand_id
1 'polypeptide(L)'
;MSLPPSRPQDEYNLYYESYNGRPTRNEARNTGWVFGFEEETMGKLPPICLDYAHGTCDRGKNCIRLHRLPKGTDETLPHSLDIFGRPRLAIGDGNTFTAERKTVWVPNGPKWVFTLLSRLGPVVAIDMHQHLLEYNHRIYCEFAIEALGRQPLARLATFLDMKSESTDHLRLQWSIQNLMTADKEHLLDLY
;
A
#
# COMPACT_ATOMS: atom_id res chain seq x y z
N MET A 1 -4.40 -42.57 -1.48
CA MET A 1 -3.67 -41.71 -0.51
C MET A 1 -3.66 -40.31 -1.07
N SER A 2 -4.50 -39.44 -0.55
CA SER A 2 -4.68 -38.07 -1.05
C SER A 2 -3.54 -37.19 -0.51
N LEU A 3 -2.77 -36.56 -1.39
CA LEU A 3 -1.78 -35.56 -0.99
C LEU A 3 -2.50 -34.35 -0.35
N PRO A 4 -1.95 -33.71 0.69
CA PRO A 4 -2.51 -32.48 1.23
C PRO A 4 -2.45 -31.37 0.16
N PRO A 5 -3.40 -30.41 0.14
CA PRO A 5 -3.36 -29.32 -0.80
C PRO A 5 -2.06 -28.53 -0.61
N SER A 6 -1.30 -28.36 -1.69
CA SER A 6 -0.12 -27.50 -1.74
C SER A 6 -0.51 -26.09 -1.28
N ARG A 7 0.19 -25.57 -0.27
CA ARG A 7 0.05 -24.19 0.22
C ARG A 7 0.22 -23.21 -0.96
N PRO A 8 -0.47 -22.05 -0.98
CA PRO A 8 -0.27 -21.08 -2.04
C PRO A 8 1.18 -20.58 -1.98
N GLN A 9 1.95 -20.93 -3.00
CA GLN A 9 3.39 -20.67 -3.11
C GLN A 9 3.71 -19.34 -3.82
N ASP A 10 2.70 -18.52 -4.13
CA ASP A 10 2.83 -17.54 -5.21
C ASP A 10 2.30 -16.16 -4.84
N GLU A 11 3.03 -15.40 -4.01
CA GLU A 11 2.78 -13.95 -3.89
C GLU A 11 3.99 -13.19 -4.46
N TYR A 12 3.84 -12.73 -5.71
CA TYR A 12 4.88 -12.03 -6.44
C TYR A 12 5.23 -10.70 -5.76
N ASN A 13 6.50 -10.53 -5.41
CA ASN A 13 6.99 -9.31 -4.78
C ASN A 13 7.44 -8.29 -5.83
N LEU A 14 6.69 -7.19 -5.94
CA LEU A 14 6.99 -6.10 -6.86
C LEU A 14 8.44 -5.59 -6.70
N TYR A 15 8.94 -5.39 -5.48
CA TYR A 15 10.23 -4.72 -5.26
C TYR A 15 11.46 -5.62 -5.45
N TYR A 16 11.27 -6.94 -5.38
CA TYR A 16 12.34 -7.93 -5.43
C TYR A 16 12.20 -8.89 -6.62
N GLU A 17 11.25 -8.64 -7.52
CA GLU A 17 10.92 -9.49 -8.69
C GLU A 17 10.93 -10.99 -8.37
N SER A 18 10.42 -11.37 -7.19
CA SER A 18 10.53 -12.74 -6.73
C SER A 18 9.37 -13.12 -5.83
N TYR A 19 8.92 -14.37 -5.96
CA TYR A 19 7.93 -14.95 -5.06
C TYR A 19 8.44 -15.12 -3.62
N ASN A 20 9.76 -15.00 -3.40
CA ASN A 20 10.46 -15.28 -2.14
C ASN A 20 11.25 -14.07 -1.56
N GLY A 21 11.15 -12.88 -2.17
CA GLY A 21 11.68 -11.63 -1.63
C GLY A 21 13.20 -11.59 -1.37
N ARG A 22 14.05 -12.05 -2.30
CA ARG A 22 15.52 -11.91 -2.17
C ARG A 22 16.21 -11.61 -3.49
N PRO A 23 17.33 -10.86 -3.41
CA PRO A 23 18.59 -11.36 -3.94
C PRO A 23 19.57 -11.74 -2.82
N THR A 24 20.40 -12.74 -3.11
CA THR A 24 21.50 -13.23 -2.27
C THR A 24 22.64 -12.19 -2.19
N ARG A 25 22.75 -11.45 -1.09
CA ARG A 25 24.06 -10.97 -0.61
C ARG A 25 24.06 -10.62 0.87
N ASN A 26 25.13 -11.08 1.52
CA ASN A 26 25.46 -10.92 2.93
C ASN A 26 25.66 -9.45 3.32
N GLU A 27 25.03 -9.02 4.41
CA GLU A 27 25.71 -8.57 5.65
C GLU A 27 24.64 -8.18 6.68
N ALA A 28 24.72 -8.79 7.86
CA ALA A 28 23.82 -8.52 8.96
C ALA A 28 24.07 -7.13 9.55
N ARG A 29 23.02 -6.33 9.76
CA ARG A 29 23.04 -5.27 10.80
C ARG A 29 21.71 -5.20 11.54
N ASN A 30 21.82 -5.62 12.80
CA ASN A 30 21.02 -5.26 13.96
C ASN A 30 20.07 -4.07 13.74
N THR A 31 18.75 -4.29 13.82
CA THR A 31 17.78 -3.20 13.98
C THR A 31 16.87 -3.49 15.16
N GLY A 32 16.86 -2.53 16.09
CA GLY A 32 16.41 -2.67 17.45
C GLY A 32 14.94 -3.07 17.60
N TRP A 33 14.72 -3.79 18.68
CA TRP A 33 13.46 -3.82 19.42
C TRP A 33 12.81 -2.44 19.50
N VAL A 34 11.50 -2.36 19.28
CA VAL A 34 10.62 -1.47 20.06
C VAL A 34 9.38 -2.25 20.49
N PHE A 35 9.38 -2.52 21.79
CA PHE A 35 8.34 -2.80 22.76
C PHE A 35 6.85 -2.63 22.41
N GLY A 36 6.05 -3.56 22.96
CA GLY A 36 4.87 -3.21 23.78
C GLY A 36 3.56 -3.01 23.03
N PHE A 37 2.93 -4.08 22.54
CA PHE A 37 1.51 -4.08 22.25
C PHE A 37 0.86 -5.20 23.04
N GLU A 38 0.02 -4.82 24.00
CA GLU A 38 -0.75 -5.74 24.84
C GLU A 38 -1.57 -6.69 23.96
N GLU A 39 -1.56 -7.97 24.34
CA GLU A 39 -2.16 -9.12 23.65
C GLU A 39 -3.64 -8.90 23.27
N GLU A 40 -4.33 -7.98 23.97
CA GLU A 40 -5.76 -7.69 23.80
C GLU A 40 -6.09 -6.75 22.62
N THR A 41 -5.11 -6.07 22.02
CA THR A 41 -5.36 -5.15 20.88
C THR A 41 -4.97 -5.70 19.51
N MET A 42 -4.54 -6.96 19.44
CA MET A 42 -4.17 -7.57 18.17
C MET A 42 -5.39 -7.75 17.26
N GLY A 43 -5.38 -7.06 16.12
CA GLY A 43 -5.87 -7.68 14.90
C GLY A 43 -5.15 -9.03 14.75
N LYS A 44 -5.86 -10.10 14.36
CA LYS A 44 -5.34 -11.48 14.35
C LYS A 44 -4.11 -11.70 13.46
N LEU A 45 -3.67 -10.68 12.72
CA LEU A 45 -2.58 -10.72 11.75
C LEU A 45 -1.53 -9.64 12.10
N PRO A 46 -0.22 -9.95 12.00
CA PRO A 46 0.82 -8.95 12.14
C PRO A 46 0.71 -7.88 11.03
N PRO A 47 1.13 -6.63 11.27
CA PRO A 47 1.08 -5.59 10.26
C PRO A 47 2.06 -5.84 9.10
N ILE A 48 1.88 -5.12 8.00
CA ILE A 48 2.80 -5.15 6.86
C ILE A 48 4.13 -4.49 7.24
N CYS A 49 5.22 -5.05 6.72
CA CYS A 49 6.54 -4.49 6.93
C CYS A 49 6.74 -3.22 6.09
N LEU A 50 6.96 -2.08 6.76
CA LEU A 50 7.26 -0.82 6.09
C LEU A 50 8.58 -0.88 5.29
N ASP A 51 9.63 -1.47 5.88
CA ASP A 51 10.91 -1.65 5.20
C ASP A 51 10.75 -2.51 3.93
N TYR A 52 9.86 -3.51 3.97
CA TYR A 52 9.54 -4.33 2.79
C TYR A 52 8.83 -3.50 1.73
N ALA A 53 7.85 -2.68 2.12
CA ALA A 53 7.11 -1.81 1.22
C ALA A 53 8.03 -0.77 0.54
N HIS A 54 9.15 -0.39 1.17
CA HIS A 54 10.17 0.45 0.56
C HIS A 54 11.23 -0.32 -0.24
N GLY A 55 11.23 -1.66 -0.18
CA GLY A 55 12.27 -2.50 -0.78
C GLY A 55 13.61 -2.45 -0.06
N THR A 56 13.62 -2.14 1.24
CA THR A 56 14.84 -1.99 2.08
C THR A 56 14.93 -3.01 3.22
N CYS A 57 13.93 -3.89 3.39
CA CYS A 57 13.98 -4.92 4.44
C CYS A 57 15.08 -5.95 4.20
N ASP A 58 16.02 -6.05 5.13
CA ASP A 58 17.14 -7.01 5.13
C ASP A 58 16.80 -8.33 5.85
N ARG A 59 15.74 -8.36 6.65
CA ARG A 59 15.33 -9.51 7.47
C ARG A 59 14.79 -10.67 6.63
N GLY A 60 14.26 -10.39 5.44
CA GLY A 60 13.67 -11.40 4.54
C GLY A 60 12.64 -12.28 5.27
N LYS A 61 12.78 -13.61 5.17
CA LYS A 61 11.91 -14.58 5.83
C LYS A 61 11.89 -14.54 7.37
N ASN A 62 12.87 -13.87 7.99
CA ASN A 62 12.95 -13.73 9.44
C ASN A 62 12.25 -12.44 9.91
N CYS A 63 11.64 -11.66 9.01
CA CYS A 63 10.86 -10.50 9.40
C CYS A 63 9.60 -10.93 10.16
N ILE A 64 9.36 -10.33 11.32
CA ILE A 64 8.15 -10.57 12.12
C ILE A 64 6.89 -9.92 11.51
N ARG A 65 7.08 -9.02 10.54
CA ARG A 65 6.02 -8.31 9.83
C ARG A 65 5.77 -8.94 8.45
N LEU A 66 4.60 -8.71 7.89
CA LEU A 66 4.19 -9.34 6.64
C LEU A 66 4.97 -8.77 5.44
N HIS A 67 5.42 -9.68 4.57
CA HIS A 67 6.12 -9.39 3.30
C HIS A 67 5.23 -9.75 2.12
N ARG A 68 4.15 -9.00 1.93
CA ARG A 68 3.18 -9.20 0.86
C ARG A 68 2.38 -7.93 0.61
N LEU A 69 1.56 -7.94 -0.45
CA LEU A 69 0.57 -6.90 -0.66
C LEU A 69 -0.57 -7.00 0.39
N PRO A 70 -1.29 -5.89 0.62
CA PRO A 70 -2.49 -5.90 1.43
C PRO A 70 -3.53 -6.88 0.88
N LYS A 71 -4.32 -7.46 1.78
CA LYS A 71 -5.51 -8.25 1.46
C LYS A 71 -6.67 -7.69 2.26
N GLY A 72 -7.91 -7.85 1.79
CA GLY A 72 -9.10 -7.34 2.50
C GLY A 72 -9.19 -7.81 3.96
N THR A 73 -8.61 -8.97 4.29
CA THR A 73 -8.52 -9.49 5.67
C THR A 73 -7.63 -8.66 6.60
N ASP A 74 -6.73 -7.82 6.07
CA ASP A 74 -5.83 -6.97 6.85
C ASP A 74 -6.52 -5.71 7.38
N GLU A 75 -7.75 -5.42 6.92
CA GLU A 75 -8.58 -4.35 7.47
C GLU A 75 -9.06 -4.66 8.90
N THR A 76 -8.75 -5.85 9.42
CA THR A 76 -8.99 -6.25 10.82
C THR A 76 -8.10 -5.52 11.84
N LEU A 77 -7.09 -4.77 11.39
CA LEU A 77 -6.32 -3.90 12.27
C LEU A 77 -7.22 -2.79 12.87
N PRO A 78 -7.00 -2.39 14.14
CA PRO A 78 -7.74 -1.30 14.76
C PRO A 78 -7.77 -0.03 13.88
N HIS A 79 -8.90 0.68 13.85
CA HIS A 79 -9.06 1.90 13.04
C HIS A 79 -8.08 3.03 13.38
N SER A 80 -7.47 2.98 14.58
CA SER A 80 -6.43 3.90 15.02
C SER A 80 -5.05 3.63 14.39
N LEU A 81 -4.86 2.45 13.81
CA LEU A 81 -3.61 2.02 13.20
C LEU A 81 -3.71 2.00 11.68
N ASP A 82 -2.59 2.32 11.04
CA ASP A 82 -2.38 2.05 9.62
C ASP A 82 -2.04 0.58 9.37
N ILE A 83 -2.01 0.20 8.09
CA ILE A 83 -1.62 -1.15 7.65
C ILE A 83 -0.20 -1.59 8.08
N PHE A 84 0.66 -0.64 8.46
CA PHE A 84 2.02 -0.88 8.94
C PHE A 84 2.10 -0.99 10.48
N GLY A 85 0.96 -0.84 11.17
CA GLY A 85 0.85 -0.91 12.63
C GLY A 85 1.30 0.35 13.35
N ARG A 86 1.43 1.49 12.63
CA ARG A 86 1.70 2.79 13.24
C ARG A 86 0.38 3.51 13.53
N PRO A 87 0.37 4.52 14.43
CA PRO A 87 -0.77 5.43 14.51
C PRO A 87 -1.07 5.98 13.12
N ARG A 88 -2.33 5.97 12.70
CA ARG A 88 -2.74 6.38 11.34
C ARG A 88 -2.27 7.80 11.00
N LEU A 89 -2.00 8.63 12.02
CA LEU A 89 -1.44 9.99 11.91
C LEU A 89 -0.10 10.04 11.19
N ALA A 90 0.60 8.91 11.12
CA ALA A 90 1.88 8.80 10.45
C ALA A 90 1.78 8.77 8.92
N ILE A 91 0.61 8.51 8.33
CA ILE A 91 0.44 8.45 6.86
C ILE A 91 -0.07 9.78 6.30
N GLY A 92 0.78 10.41 5.49
CA GLY A 92 0.45 11.61 4.74
C GLY A 92 0.40 12.87 5.61
N ASP A 93 -0.32 13.88 5.14
CA ASP A 93 -0.45 15.15 5.84
C ASP A 93 -1.55 15.00 6.91
N GLY A 94 -1.17 15.15 8.19
CA GLY A 94 -1.93 14.82 9.40
C GLY A 94 -3.31 15.47 9.60
N ASN A 95 -3.92 16.04 8.56
CA ASN A 95 -5.28 16.62 8.55
C ASN A 95 -6.37 15.68 8.01
N THR A 96 -6.07 14.41 7.74
CA THR A 96 -6.97 13.47 7.05
C THR A 96 -7.66 12.49 8.04
N PHE A 97 -8.13 12.99 9.19
CA PHE A 97 -8.20 12.16 10.41
C PHE A 97 -9.47 11.40 10.77
N THR A 98 -10.56 11.48 9.99
CA THR A 98 -11.84 10.90 10.44
C THR A 98 -12.63 10.14 9.38
N ALA A 99 -12.33 10.31 8.10
CA ALA A 99 -13.05 9.59 7.05
C ALA A 99 -12.36 8.26 6.72
N GLU A 100 -13.17 7.21 6.48
CA GLU A 100 -12.74 5.99 5.78
C GLU A 100 -12.43 6.33 4.31
N ARG A 101 -11.36 7.11 4.13
CA ARG A 101 -10.90 7.51 2.81
C ARG A 101 -10.36 6.29 2.10
N LYS A 102 -10.81 6.11 0.87
CA LYS A 102 -10.46 5.01 0.00
C LYS A 102 -9.93 5.50 -1.34
N THR A 103 -9.69 6.81 -1.46
CA THR A 103 -9.26 7.45 -2.70
C THR A 103 -7.87 8.07 -2.55
N VAL A 104 -7.00 7.71 -3.49
CA VAL A 104 -5.65 8.25 -3.66
C VAL A 104 -5.67 9.28 -4.78
N TRP A 105 -5.03 10.41 -4.54
CA TRP A 105 -4.74 11.42 -5.55
C TRP A 105 -3.33 11.27 -6.10
N VAL A 106 -3.21 11.37 -7.42
CA VAL A 106 -1.98 11.16 -8.18
C VAL A 106 -1.58 12.47 -8.90
N PRO A 107 -1.15 13.51 -8.17
CA PRO A 107 -0.83 14.81 -8.75
C PRO A 107 0.29 14.71 -9.77
N ASN A 108 0.04 15.21 -11.00
CA ASN A 108 1.01 15.26 -12.09
C ASN A 108 1.64 13.89 -12.45
N GLY A 109 1.01 12.79 -12.04
CA GLY A 109 1.50 11.45 -12.33
C GLY A 109 1.17 11.04 -13.77
N PRO A 110 2.09 10.34 -14.46
CA PRO A 110 1.79 9.81 -15.79
C PRO A 110 0.68 8.75 -15.73
N LYS A 111 -0.12 8.65 -16.80
CA LYS A 111 -1.32 7.79 -16.83
C LYS A 111 -1.05 6.31 -16.52
N TRP A 112 0.15 5.81 -16.82
CA TRP A 112 0.53 4.42 -16.53
C TRP A 112 0.61 4.12 -15.02
N VAL A 113 0.71 5.14 -14.16
CA VAL A 113 0.72 4.95 -12.69
C VAL A 113 -0.59 4.32 -12.23
N PHE A 114 -1.72 4.63 -12.88
CA PHE A 114 -3.00 3.98 -12.56
C PHE A 114 -2.98 2.48 -12.83
N THR A 115 -2.26 2.04 -13.88
CA THR A 115 -2.03 0.60 -14.13
C THR A 115 -1.22 -0.05 -13.02
N LEU A 116 -0.20 0.64 -12.49
CA LEU A 116 0.60 0.18 -11.37
C LEU A 116 -0.23 0.09 -10.08
N LEU A 117 -1.01 1.13 -9.77
CA LEU A 117 -1.89 1.19 -8.60
C LEU A 117 -2.95 0.06 -8.63
N SER A 118 -3.54 -0.21 -9.79
CA SER A 118 -4.48 -1.34 -9.95
C SER A 118 -3.86 -2.72 -9.68
N ARG A 119 -2.54 -2.86 -9.69
CA ARG A 119 -1.87 -4.12 -9.29
C ARG A 119 -1.75 -4.30 -7.78
N LEU A 120 -1.89 -3.22 -6.99
CA LEU A 120 -1.78 -3.29 -5.53
C LEU A 120 -3.02 -3.87 -4.85
N GLY A 121 -4.20 -3.72 -5.48
CA GLY A 121 -5.46 -4.13 -4.88
C GLY A 121 -6.68 -3.86 -5.76
N PRO A 122 -7.87 -4.28 -5.30
CA PRO A 122 -9.13 -4.10 -6.01
C PRO A 122 -9.53 -2.62 -6.06
N VAL A 123 -9.57 -2.08 -7.28
CA VAL A 123 -9.99 -0.70 -7.59
C VAL A 123 -11.48 -0.68 -7.92
N VAL A 124 -12.19 0.30 -7.36
CA VAL A 124 -13.64 0.50 -7.56
C VAL A 124 -13.90 1.58 -8.60
N ALA A 125 -13.10 2.65 -8.61
CA ALA A 125 -13.27 3.75 -9.55
C ALA A 125 -11.93 4.42 -9.90
N ILE A 126 -11.83 4.96 -11.12
CA ILE A 126 -10.70 5.76 -11.58
C ILE A 126 -11.25 6.99 -12.30
N ASP A 127 -10.86 8.17 -11.84
CA ASP A 127 -11.09 9.43 -12.54
C ASP A 127 -9.75 9.96 -13.08
N MET A 128 -9.56 9.79 -14.39
CA MET A 128 -8.35 10.22 -15.09
C MET A 128 -8.26 11.74 -15.28
N HIS A 129 -9.37 12.47 -15.19
CA HIS A 129 -9.41 13.92 -15.32
C HIS A 129 -9.00 14.60 -14.02
N GLN A 130 -9.48 14.08 -12.89
CA GLN A 130 -9.10 14.56 -11.55
C GLN A 130 -7.85 13.89 -11.00
N HIS A 131 -7.32 12.89 -11.71
CA HIS A 131 -6.19 12.06 -11.28
C HIS A 131 -6.44 11.34 -9.95
N LEU A 132 -7.63 10.76 -9.80
CA LEU A 132 -8.08 10.07 -8.59
C LEU A 132 -8.30 8.58 -8.86
N LEU A 133 -7.97 7.74 -7.87
CA LEU A 133 -8.23 6.30 -7.90
C LEU A 133 -8.78 5.86 -6.55
N GLU A 134 -9.91 5.17 -6.56
CA GLU A 134 -10.58 4.64 -5.37
C GLU A 134 -10.43 3.12 -5.26
N TYR A 135 -9.94 2.63 -4.13
CA TYR A 135 -9.86 1.21 -3.79
C TYR A 135 -11.10 0.74 -3.02
N ASN A 136 -11.31 -0.58 -2.97
CA ASN A 136 -12.41 -1.16 -2.19
C ASN A 136 -12.21 -0.99 -0.67
N HIS A 137 -10.94 -0.96 -0.22
CA HIS A 137 -10.57 -0.86 1.20
C HIS A 137 -9.50 0.21 1.41
N ARG A 138 -9.51 0.86 2.59
CA ARG A 138 -8.57 1.95 2.90
C ARG A 138 -7.11 1.50 2.92
N ILE A 139 -6.89 0.25 3.30
CA ILE A 139 -5.57 -0.37 3.50
C ILE A 139 -4.71 -0.33 2.22
N TYR A 140 -5.33 -0.39 1.04
CA TYR A 140 -4.62 -0.29 -0.23
C TYR A 140 -4.13 1.13 -0.52
N CYS A 141 -4.88 2.14 -0.06
CA CYS A 141 -4.45 3.54 -0.14
C CYS A 141 -3.24 3.79 0.76
N GLU A 142 -3.33 3.33 2.01
CA GLU A 142 -2.26 3.43 3.00
C GLU A 142 -0.98 2.80 2.48
N PHE A 143 -1.07 1.59 1.93
CA PHE A 143 0.06 0.92 1.33
C PHE A 143 0.58 1.68 0.11
N ALA A 144 -0.27 2.09 -0.83
CA ALA A 144 0.14 2.79 -2.04
C ALA A 144 0.89 4.09 -1.73
N ILE A 145 0.33 4.92 -0.85
CA ILE A 145 0.89 6.24 -0.49
C ILE A 145 2.31 6.08 0.05
N GLU A 146 2.54 5.14 0.98
CA GLU A 146 3.88 4.98 1.57
C GLU A 146 4.83 4.20 0.68
N ALA A 147 4.37 3.09 0.09
CA ALA A 147 5.22 2.19 -0.69
C ALA A 147 5.67 2.83 -2.02
N LEU A 148 4.80 3.63 -2.66
CA LEU A 148 5.04 4.18 -3.99
C LEU A 148 5.21 5.71 -4.00
N GLY A 149 4.61 6.45 -3.07
CA GLY A 149 4.53 7.92 -3.10
C GLY A 149 5.83 8.69 -2.88
N ARG A 150 6.97 7.98 -2.81
CA ARG A 150 8.33 8.54 -2.81
C ARG A 150 9.29 7.72 -3.65
N GLN A 151 8.79 6.89 -4.58
CA GLN A 151 9.65 6.11 -5.47
C GLN A 151 9.95 6.90 -6.75
N PRO A 152 11.17 6.80 -7.32
CA PRO A 152 11.49 7.41 -8.61
C PRO A 152 10.58 6.87 -9.72
N LEU A 153 10.03 7.76 -10.56
CA LEU A 153 9.16 7.34 -11.68
C LEU A 153 9.88 6.42 -12.66
N ALA A 154 11.18 6.65 -12.91
CA ALA A 154 12.00 5.76 -13.73
C ALA A 154 12.02 4.32 -13.20
N ARG A 155 12.18 4.14 -11.88
CA ARG A 155 12.16 2.81 -11.23
C ARG A 155 10.78 2.15 -11.28
N LEU A 156 9.72 2.95 -11.19
CA LEU A 156 8.37 2.41 -11.27
C LEU A 156 7.97 2.04 -12.71
N ALA A 157 8.47 2.77 -13.71
CA ALA A 157 8.24 2.48 -15.12
C ALA A 157 8.85 1.14 -15.52
N THR A 158 10.02 0.78 -14.99
CA THR A 158 10.66 -0.52 -15.29
C THR A 158 9.82 -1.71 -14.85
N PHE A 159 9.00 -1.58 -13.78
CA PHE A 159 8.07 -2.65 -13.37
C PHE A 159 6.93 -2.92 -14.36
N LEU A 160 6.72 -2.00 -15.30
CA LEU A 160 5.76 -2.14 -16.39
C LEU A 160 6.47 -2.38 -17.73
N ASP A 161 7.76 -2.72 -17.73
CA ASP A 161 8.60 -2.83 -18.92
C ASP A 161 8.62 -1.55 -19.77
N MET A 162 8.47 -0.39 -19.12
CA MET A 162 8.47 0.92 -19.76
C MET A 162 9.81 1.63 -19.51
N LYS A 163 10.25 2.42 -20.50
CA LYS A 163 11.37 3.34 -20.33
C LYS A 163 10.85 4.71 -19.89
N SER A 164 11.44 5.25 -18.82
CA SER A 164 11.22 6.62 -18.38
C SER A 164 12.55 7.21 -17.91
N GLU A 165 12.87 8.40 -18.40
CA GLU A 165 14.07 9.16 -18.00
C GLU A 165 13.74 10.21 -16.93
N SER A 166 12.51 10.19 -16.40
CA SER A 166 12.10 11.14 -15.37
C SER A 166 12.89 10.92 -14.08
N THR A 167 13.51 12.00 -13.61
CA THR A 167 14.15 12.07 -12.28
C THR A 167 13.15 12.40 -11.17
N ASP A 168 11.88 12.63 -11.54
CA ASP A 168 10.84 12.95 -10.57
C ASP A 168 10.44 11.72 -9.76
N HIS A 169 9.97 11.99 -8.55
CA HIS A 169 9.40 10.97 -7.70
C HIS A 169 7.89 10.98 -7.87
N LEU A 170 7.29 9.79 -7.91
CA LEU A 170 5.86 9.68 -7.84
C LEU A 170 5.40 10.32 -6.52
N ARG A 171 4.38 11.18 -6.57
CA ARG A 171 3.72 11.71 -5.38
C ARG A 171 2.33 11.11 -5.31
N LEU A 172 1.99 10.57 -4.15
CA LEU A 172 0.65 10.06 -3.84
C LEU A 172 0.19 10.70 -2.55
N GLN A 173 -1.06 11.14 -2.53
CA GLN A 173 -1.66 11.78 -1.37
C GLN A 173 -3.08 11.27 -1.19
N TRP A 174 -3.63 11.47 0.00
CA TRP A 174 -5.04 11.24 0.23
C TRP A 174 -5.87 12.24 -0.58
N SER A 175 -6.92 11.76 -1.25
CA SER A 175 -7.97 12.65 -1.73
C SER A 175 -8.74 13.26 -0.56
N ILE A 176 -9.37 14.42 -0.78
CA ILE A 176 -10.26 15.06 0.21
C ILE A 176 -11.63 14.36 0.22
N GLN A 177 -12.03 13.76 -0.91
CA GLN A 177 -13.33 13.10 -1.11
C GLN A 177 -13.15 11.69 -1.70
N ASN A 178 -14.07 10.78 -1.39
CA ASN A 178 -14.17 9.51 -2.13
C ASN A 178 -15.00 9.72 -3.39
N LEU A 179 -14.60 9.12 -4.51
CA LEU A 179 -15.26 9.27 -5.81
C LEU A 179 -16.70 8.76 -5.75
N MET A 180 -16.92 7.58 -5.17
CA MET A 180 -18.25 6.95 -5.09
C MET A 180 -19.20 7.62 -4.09
N THR A 181 -18.71 8.57 -3.28
CA THR A 181 -19.56 9.38 -2.38
C THR A 181 -19.80 10.79 -2.88
N ALA A 182 -18.96 11.30 -3.78
CA ALA A 182 -19.05 12.67 -4.30
C ALA A 182 -20.36 12.95 -5.06
N ASP A 183 -20.94 11.92 -5.70
CA ASP A 183 -22.22 12.05 -6.42
C ASP A 183 -23.45 12.24 -5.52
N LYS A 184 -23.34 12.07 -4.20
CA LYS A 184 -24.50 12.16 -3.28
C LYS A 184 -24.76 13.56 -2.72
N GLU A 185 -23.78 14.47 -2.76
CA GLU A 185 -23.97 15.81 -2.19
C GLU A 185 -24.55 16.83 -3.18
N HIS A 186 -24.54 16.56 -4.48
CA HIS A 186 -25.12 17.47 -5.48
C HIS A 186 -26.62 17.29 -5.76
N LEU A 187 -27.29 16.34 -5.11
CA LEU A 187 -28.73 16.08 -5.30
C LEU A 187 -29.63 16.68 -4.21
N LEU A 188 -29.08 17.36 -3.21
CA LEU A 188 -29.86 18.01 -2.14
C LEU A 188 -30.05 19.53 -2.33
N ASP A 189 -29.48 20.12 -3.38
CA ASP A 189 -29.65 21.56 -3.71
C ASP A 189 -30.71 21.82 -4.82
N LEU A 190 -31.61 20.87 -5.09
CA LEU A 190 -32.65 20.99 -6.13
C LEU A 190 -34.08 20.65 -5.68
N TYR A 191 -34.42 20.86 -4.40
CA TYR A 191 -35.81 20.89 -3.93
C TYR A 191 -36.06 21.98 -2.90
#